data_AF-A0A658KHK7-F1
#
_entry.id   AF-A0A658KHK7-F1
#
_cell.length_a   1.000
_cell.length_b   1.000
_cell.length_c   1.000
_cell.angle_alpha   90.00
_cell.angle_beta   90.00
_cell.angle_gamma   90.00
#
_symmetry.space_group_name_H-M   'P 1'
#
loop_
_entity.id
_entity.type
_entity.pdbx_description
1 polymer ?
#
loop_
_entity_poly.entity_id
_entity_poly.type
_entity_poly.pdbx_seq_one_letter_code
_entity_poly.pdbx_strand_id
1 'polypeptide(L)'
;EQTLGNVTQILAIEYLLAAQAFEFLKAQGFGVGTGAAWRLLRERVPAYDEDRWLAPDIASSAALLKDATSLERVFQHCRDHAATL
;
A
#
# COMPACT_ATOMS: atom_id res chain seq x y z
N GLU A 1 19.78 13.05 2.33
CA GLU A 1 18.67 13.17 1.35
C GLU A 1 18.56 11.95 0.43
N GLN A 2 19.63 11.49 -0.21
CA GLN A 2 19.61 10.32 -1.10
C GLN A 2 19.15 9.01 -0.44
N THR A 3 19.63 8.71 0.78
CA THR A 3 19.26 7.48 1.50
C THR A 3 17.77 7.37 1.76
N LEU A 4 17.11 8.46 2.15
CA LEU A 4 15.67 8.46 2.40
C LEU A 4 14.88 8.17 1.12
N GLY A 5 15.27 8.78 0.00
CA GLY A 5 14.65 8.51 -1.30
C GLY A 5 14.80 7.05 -1.74
N ASN A 6 15.97 6.45 -1.49
CA ASN A 6 16.22 5.04 -1.79
C ASN A 6 15.33 4.12 -0.91
N VAL A 7 15.23 4.40 0.39
CA VAL A 7 14.38 3.64 1.30
C VAL A 7 12.92 3.76 0.91
N THR A 8 12.43 4.95 0.56
CA THR A 8 11.06 5.11 0.06
C THR A 8 10.80 4.27 -1.18
N GLN A 9 11.78 4.12 -2.08
CA GLN A 9 11.60 3.26 -3.24
C GLN A 9 11.58 1.77 -2.91
N ILE A 10 12.43 1.32 -1.98
CA ILE A 10 12.39 -0.07 -1.50
C ILE A 10 11.01 -0.37 -0.91
N LEU A 11 10.50 0.52 -0.05
CA LEU A 11 9.18 0.38 0.56
C LEU A 11 8.04 0.45 -0.46
N ALA A 12 8.18 1.26 -1.51
CA ALA A 12 7.18 1.33 -2.58
C ALA A 12 7.07 0.00 -3.36
N ILE A 13 8.21 -0.63 -3.64
CA ILE A 13 8.26 -1.96 -4.27
C ILE A 13 7.65 -3.01 -3.34
N GLU A 14 8.04 -3.01 -2.06
CA GLU A 14 7.51 -3.94 -1.07
C GLU A 14 5.99 -3.81 -0.93
N TYR A 15 5.48 -2.58 -0.81
CA TYR A 15 4.05 -2.32 -0.71
C TYR A 15 3.27 -2.78 -1.94
N LEU A 16 3.81 -2.55 -3.14
CA LEU A 16 3.23 -3.02 -4.40
C LEU A 16 3.15 -4.56 -4.45
N LEU A 17 4.25 -5.23 -4.13
CA LEU A 17 4.34 -6.68 -4.18
C LEU A 17 3.49 -7.35 -3.09
N ALA A 18 3.46 -6.80 -1.88
CA ALA A 18 2.61 -7.29 -0.79
C ALA A 18 1.13 -7.21 -1.17
N ALA A 19 0.70 -6.08 -1.74
CA ALA A 19 -0.67 -5.91 -2.21
C ALA A 19 -1.03 -6.87 -3.35
N GLN A 20 -0.08 -7.21 -4.22
CA GLN A 20 -0.29 -8.24 -5.24
C GLN A 20 -0.38 -9.64 -4.62
N ALA A 21 0.49 -9.97 -3.67
CA ALA A 21 0.43 -11.24 -2.95
C ALA A 21 -0.92 -11.43 -2.23
N PHE A 22 -1.50 -10.35 -1.71
CA PHE A 22 -2.82 -10.37 -1.09
C PHE A 22 -3.96 -10.70 -2.04
N GLU A 23 -3.79 -10.54 -3.35
CA GLU A 23 -4.79 -10.98 -4.32
C GLU A 23 -5.01 -12.49 -4.25
N PHE A 24 -3.98 -13.26 -3.87
CA PHE A 24 -4.02 -14.72 -3.69
C PHE A 24 -4.48 -15.15 -2.29
N LEU A 25 -4.58 -14.22 -1.33
CA LEU A 25 -4.84 -14.51 0.09
C LEU A 25 -6.14 -13.88 0.62
N LYS A 26 -7.00 -13.34 -0.25
CA LYS A 26 -8.23 -12.60 0.15
C LYS A 26 -9.13 -13.34 1.14
N ALA A 27 -9.15 -14.68 1.09
CA ALA A 27 -9.98 -15.51 1.97
C ALA A 27 -9.53 -15.47 3.45
N GLN A 28 -8.27 -15.12 3.74
CA GLN A 28 -7.70 -15.24 5.10
C GLN A 28 -8.03 -14.04 6.00
N GLY A 29 -8.66 -12.99 5.46
CA GLY A 29 -8.91 -11.75 6.19
C GLY A 29 -7.61 -11.00 6.50
N PHE A 30 -7.67 -9.68 6.54
CA PHE A 30 -6.51 -8.85 6.85
C PHE A 30 -6.70 -8.13 8.18
N GLY A 31 -5.61 -7.87 8.89
CA GLY A 31 -5.61 -6.89 9.96
C GLY A 31 -6.13 -5.55 9.44
N VAL A 32 -6.80 -4.78 10.30
CA VAL A 32 -7.55 -3.56 9.91
C VAL A 32 -6.67 -2.58 9.12
N GLY A 33 -5.49 -2.26 9.63
CA GLY A 33 -4.54 -1.37 8.97
C GLY A 33 -4.01 -1.94 7.65
N THR A 34 -3.64 -3.22 7.64
CA THR A 34 -3.18 -3.91 6.43
C THR A 34 -4.24 -3.90 5.34
N GLY A 35 -5.50 -4.17 5.69
CA GLY A 35 -6.62 -4.12 4.75
C GLY A 35 -6.91 -2.72 4.23
N ALA A 36 -6.78 -1.69 5.08
CA ALA A 36 -6.92 -0.29 4.66
C ALA A 36 -5.79 0.15 3.72
N ALA A 37 -4.54 -0.18 4.05
CA ALA A 37 -3.40 0.08 3.19
C ALA A 37 -3.52 -0.66 1.85
N TRP A 38 -3.90 -1.94 1.85
CA TRP A 38 -4.11 -2.68 0.61
C TRP A 38 -5.16 -2.02 -0.30
N ARG A 39 -6.31 -1.63 0.26
CA ARG A 39 -7.36 -0.92 -0.49
C ARG A 39 -6.88 0.43 -1.02
N LEU A 40 -6.16 1.21 -0.22
CA LEU A 40 -5.60 2.50 -0.62
C LEU A 40 -4.69 2.35 -1.85
N LEU A 41 -3.83 1.32 -1.90
CA LEU A 41 -3.01 1.08 -3.09
C LEU A 41 -3.88 0.76 -4.30
N ARG A 42 -4.90 -0.09 -4.13
CA ARG A 42 -5.79 -0.52 -5.22
C ARG A 42 -6.66 0.59 -5.80
N GLU A 43 -6.88 1.67 -5.05
CA GLU A 43 -7.49 2.91 -5.57
C GLU A 43 -6.60 3.60 -6.64
N ARG A 44 -5.28 3.34 -6.66
CA ARG A 44 -4.32 3.96 -7.60
C ARG A 44 -3.68 2.98 -8.58
N VAL A 45 -3.39 1.77 -8.12
CA VAL A 45 -2.67 0.74 -8.87
C VAL A 45 -3.54 -0.52 -8.92
N PRO A 46 -4.18 -0.80 -10.07
CA PRO A 46 -4.95 -2.03 -10.26
C PRO A 46 -4.06 -3.26 -10.07
N ALA A 47 -4.66 -4.35 -9.57
CA ALA A 47 -4.03 -5.67 -9.60
C ALA A 47 -3.65 -6.04 -11.05
N TYR A 48 -2.66 -6.91 -11.19
CA TYR A 48 -2.18 -7.37 -12.49
C TYR A 48 -2.18 -8.90 -12.54
N ASP A 49 -2.76 -9.46 -13.60
CA ASP A 49 -2.80 -10.91 -13.83
C ASP A 49 -1.74 -11.36 -14.85
N GLU A 50 -1.27 -10.43 -15.68
CA GLU A 50 -0.24 -10.64 -16.69
C GLU A 50 0.95 -9.70 -16.44
N ASP A 51 2.10 -10.05 -17.00
CA ASP A 51 3.29 -9.23 -16.93
C ASP A 51 3.05 -7.85 -17.59
N ARG A 52 3.48 -6.80 -16.89
CA ARG A 52 3.43 -5.43 -17.40
C ARG A 52 4.65 -4.64 -16.98
N TRP A 53 4.84 -3.48 -17.61
CA TRP A 53 5.85 -2.52 -17.21
C TRP A 53 5.49 -1.90 -15.85
N LEU A 54 6.17 -2.32 -14.77
CA LEU A 54 5.83 -1.95 -13.39
C LEU A 54 6.41 -0.60 -12.94
N ALA A 55 7.29 0.05 -13.70
CA ALA A 55 7.88 1.32 -13.27
C ALA A 55 6.84 2.42 -12.93
N PRO A 56 5.73 2.58 -13.68
CA PRO A 56 4.66 3.52 -13.34
C PRO A 56 3.92 3.14 -12.04
N ASP A 57 3.78 1.84 -11.77
CA ASP A 57 3.14 1.34 -10.57
C ASP A 57 4.00 1.58 -9.33
N ILE A 58 5.31 1.32 -9.45
CA ILE A 58 6.30 1.62 -8.41
C ILE A 58 6.33 3.12 -8.13
N ALA A 59 6.29 3.96 -9.17
CA ALA A 59 6.23 5.42 -9.00
C ALA A 59 4.94 5.87 -8.29
N SER A 60 3.79 5.26 -8.61
CA SER A 60 2.51 5.54 -7.96
C SER A 60 2.50 5.09 -6.50
N SER A 61 3.08 3.93 -6.19
CA SER A 61 3.26 3.43 -4.82
C SER A 61 4.17 4.36 -4.01
N ALA A 62 5.29 4.81 -4.58
CA ALA A 62 6.18 5.78 -3.94
C ALA A 62 5.51 7.14 -3.72
N ALA A 63 4.65 7.59 -4.65
CA ALA A 63 3.89 8.82 -4.49
C ALA A 63 2.89 8.72 -3.33
N LEU A 64 2.19 7.59 -3.18
CA LEU A 64 1.31 7.32 -2.03
C LEU A 64 2.07 7.36 -0.70
N LEU A 65 3.25 6.75 -0.63
CA LEU A 65 4.08 6.76 0.59
C LEU A 65 4.60 8.15 0.96
N LYS A 66 4.70 9.07 -0.01
CA LYS A 66 5.10 10.47 0.23
C LYS A 66 3.92 11.38 0.56
N ASP A 67 2.69 10.92 0.32
CA ASP A 67 1.49 11.67 0.63
C ASP A 67 1.07 11.44 2.08
N ALA A 68 1.39 12.41 2.94
CA ALA A 68 1.03 12.38 4.35
C ALA A 68 -0.48 12.24 4.58
N THR A 69 -1.33 12.78 3.70
CA THR A 69 -2.79 12.66 3.83
C THR A 69 -3.25 11.23 3.60
N SER A 70 -2.67 10.53 2.63
CA SER A 70 -2.94 9.11 2.39
C SER A 70 -2.52 8.23 3.57
N LEU A 71 -1.35 8.50 4.16
CA LEU A 71 -0.89 7.77 5.35
C LEU A 71 -1.75 8.06 6.58
N GLU A 72 -2.14 9.32 6.79
CA GLU A 72 -3.02 9.73 7.89
C GLU A 72 -4.38 9.04 7.80
N ARG A 73 -4.94 8.87 6.59
CA ARG A 73 -6.18 8.12 6.38
C ARG A 73 -6.09 6.67 6.89
N VAL A 74 -4.98 5.98 6.63
CA VAL A 74 -4.77 4.60 7.13
C VAL A 74 -4.61 4.60 8.65
N PHE A 75 -3.82 5.54 9.18
CA PHE A 75 -3.59 5.69 10.62
C PHE A 75 -4.90 5.94 11.37
N GLN A 76 -5.71 6.89 10.91
CA GLN A 76 -6.99 7.21 11.52
C GLN A 76 -7.98 6.03 11.46
N HIS A 77 -8.00 5.27 10.36
CA HIS A 77 -8.81 4.05 10.27
C HIS A 77 -8.44 3.01 11.33
N CYS A 78 -7.15 2.82 11.59
CA CYS A 78 -6.68 1.94 12.68
C CYS A 78 -7.11 2.45 14.05
N ARG A 79 -7.00 3.77 14.29
CA ARG A 79 -7.38 4.39 15.56
C ARG A 79 -8.88 4.29 15.83
N ASP A 80 -9.71 4.57 14.83
CA ASP A 80 -11.16 4.48 14.95
C ASP A 80 -11.59 3.06 15.29
N HIS A 81 -10.99 2.05 14.65
CA HIS A 81 -11.25 0.66 14.97
C HIS A 81 -10.83 0.30 16.40
N ALA A 82 -9.64 0.74 16.84
CA ALA A 82 -9.17 0.48 18.20
C ALA A 82 -10.05 1.14 19.28
N ALA A 83 -10.68 2.28 18.98
CA ALA A 83 -11.60 2.95 19.90
C ALA A 83 -12.96 2.24 20.04
N THR A 84 -13.28 1.29 19.14
CA THR A 84 -14.52 0.51 19.14
C THR A 84 -14.39 -0.88 19.76
N LEU A 85 -13.18 -1.26 20.20
CA LEU A 85 -12.88 -2.49 20.93
C LEU A 85 -12.98 -2.26 22.45
#